data_AF-A0A8J9YS54-F1
#
_entry.id   AF-A0A8J9YS54-F1
#
_cell.length_a   1.000
_cell.length_b   1.000
_cell.length_c   1.000
_cell.angle_alpha   90.00
_cell.angle_beta   90.00
_cell.angle_gamma   90.00
#
_symmetry.space_group_name_H-M   'P 1'
#
loop_
_entity.id
_entity.type
_entity.pdbx_description
1 polymer ?
#
loop_
_entity_poly.entity_id
_entity_poly.type
_entity_poly.pdbx_seq_one_letter_code
_entity_poly.pdbx_strand_id
1 'polypeptide(L)'
;MPKKRDDEAAKQAIAEKVKQIQSKQARWMQQRKEQLDRGGGRQQTQTGQTGGSTRGTGNRKDKKPAAQSTRSRSSRARAMLSPDMFDALADQIANRLKVRMDKPTSIEDTGGGGHVSQESSIDTHKCQVCSSLMVPPDHRPMLVIPCGHTFCTACVRHTDTCPGCGQEVSSLTCNIMLQQIIVENKNKRKPKTREHSNIHISSANHTYAPQKYSGGTSRFDSLSEKNKTAPSSVKKRDSGYRGDGKHKSYHGNRGEDYVEKYHTLTMRCEVLETEADGIKEKMETVAKQLEREQKQVAGIEKQEESLREQIKMLEEKINSLQSHKEGYIDTCDELEGQHFNLASKLSMVEDTLQSLTLERDKVRILAHNFDPSINIEDD
;
A
#
# COMPACT_ATOMS: atom_id res chain seq x y z
N MET A 1 33.75 43.15 6.74
CA MET A 1 33.05 42.65 5.54
C MET A 1 33.17 41.12 5.25
N PRO A 2 33.30 40.15 6.20
CA PRO A 2 33.39 38.72 5.83
C PRO A 2 32.04 37.99 5.67
N LYS A 3 30.97 38.44 6.33
CA LYS A 3 29.72 37.67 6.49
C LYS A 3 28.93 37.39 5.19
N LYS A 4 29.09 38.21 4.15
CA LYS A 4 28.34 38.02 2.89
C LYS A 4 28.78 36.79 2.08
N ARG A 5 30.04 36.35 2.20
CA ARG A 5 30.56 35.20 1.44
C ARG A 5 30.07 33.87 1.98
N ASP A 6 29.87 33.76 3.29
CA ASP A 6 29.41 32.53 3.93
C ASP A 6 27.93 32.24 3.62
N ASP A 7 27.11 33.29 3.50
CA ASP A 7 25.68 33.17 3.13
C ASP A 7 25.50 32.70 1.68
N GLU A 8 26.40 33.10 0.78
CA GLU A 8 26.35 32.73 -0.63
C GLU A 8 26.80 31.28 -0.86
N ALA A 9 27.83 30.84 -0.13
CA ALA A 9 28.24 29.44 -0.11
C ALA A 9 27.14 28.53 0.46
N ALA A 10 26.43 28.97 1.51
CA ALA A 10 25.31 28.22 2.07
C ALA A 10 24.13 28.10 1.09
N LYS A 11 23.80 29.16 0.37
CA LYS A 11 22.75 29.14 -0.67
C LYS A 11 23.09 28.19 -1.81
N GLN A 12 24.35 28.19 -2.28
CA GLN A 12 24.80 27.25 -3.31
C GLN A 12 24.73 25.79 -2.84
N ALA A 13 25.14 25.51 -1.60
CA ALA A 13 25.05 24.16 -1.03
C ALA A 13 23.60 23.66 -0.90
N ILE A 14 22.65 24.55 -0.59
CA ILE A 14 21.22 24.21 -0.53
C ILE A 14 20.67 23.95 -1.94
N ALA A 15 21.01 24.82 -2.92
CA ALA A 15 20.58 24.64 -4.30
C ALA A 15 21.06 23.31 -4.89
N GLU A 16 22.30 22.91 -4.59
CA GLU A 16 22.85 21.63 -5.04
C GLU A 16 22.16 20.42 -4.39
N LYS A 17 21.80 20.52 -3.11
CA LYS A 17 21.00 19.47 -2.43
C LYS A 17 19.60 19.36 -3.03
N VAL A 18 18.95 20.47 -3.37
CA VAL A 18 17.63 20.45 -4.03
C VAL A 18 17.72 19.76 -5.39
N LYS A 19 18.76 20.06 -6.17
CA LYS A 19 19.02 19.40 -7.47
C LYS A 19 19.28 17.89 -7.32
N GLN A 20 19.99 17.46 -6.27
CA GLN A 20 20.16 16.04 -5.96
C GLN A 20 18.84 15.35 -5.57
N ILE A 21 17.97 16.03 -4.83
CA ILE A 21 16.67 15.46 -4.45
C ILE A 21 15.77 15.32 -5.68
N GLN A 22 15.70 16.35 -6.53
CA GLN A 22 14.90 16.32 -7.75
C GLN A 22 15.37 15.22 -8.71
N SER A 23 16.68 15.06 -8.91
CA SER A 23 17.22 13.98 -9.76
C SER A 23 16.94 12.58 -9.19
N LYS A 24 16.95 12.39 -7.86
CA LYS A 24 16.53 11.14 -7.22
C LYS A 24 15.04 10.86 -7.42
N GLN A 25 14.19 11.87 -7.25
CA GLN A 25 12.75 11.73 -7.48
C GLN A 25 12.44 11.40 -8.95
N ALA A 26 13.10 12.05 -9.90
CA ALA A 26 12.96 11.76 -11.33
C ALA A 26 13.38 10.31 -11.66
N ARG A 27 14.53 9.86 -11.14
CA ARG A 27 15.01 8.47 -11.34
C ARG A 27 14.06 7.44 -10.72
N TRP A 28 13.49 7.75 -9.54
CA TRP A 28 12.50 6.89 -8.89
C TRP A 28 11.21 6.79 -9.71
N MET A 29 10.71 7.91 -10.24
CA MET A 29 9.54 7.93 -11.13
C MET A 29 9.79 7.14 -12.42
N GLN A 30 10.98 7.23 -12.99
CA GLN A 30 11.36 6.50 -14.19
C GLN A 30 11.43 4.99 -13.95
N GLN A 31 12.03 4.54 -12.84
CA GLN A 31 12.04 3.12 -12.45
C GLN A 31 10.63 2.56 -12.26
N ARG A 32 9.72 3.36 -11.68
CA ARG A 32 8.33 2.94 -11.47
C ARG A 32 7.56 2.83 -12.78
N LYS A 33 7.82 3.73 -13.74
CA LYS A 33 7.27 3.65 -15.09
C LYS A 33 7.76 2.40 -15.82
N GLU A 34 9.07 2.11 -15.75
CA GLU A 34 9.65 0.89 -16.32
C GLU A 34 9.10 -0.40 -15.69
N GLN A 35 8.80 -0.40 -14.38
CA GLN A 35 8.15 -1.54 -13.73
C GLN A 35 6.70 -1.76 -14.21
N LEU A 36 5.96 -0.68 -14.47
CA LEU A 36 4.60 -0.78 -15.04
C LEU A 36 4.64 -1.29 -16.49
N ASP A 37 5.58 -0.80 -17.29
CA ASP A 37 5.77 -1.23 -18.69
C ASP A 37 6.20 -2.71 -18.77
N ARG A 38 7.02 -3.18 -17.81
CA ARG A 38 7.39 -4.61 -17.70
C ARG A 38 6.29 -5.49 -17.12
N GLY A 39 5.40 -4.94 -16.28
CA GLY A 39 4.31 -5.66 -15.62
C GLY A 39 3.07 -5.90 -16.50
N GLY A 40 2.94 -5.19 -17.63
CA GLY A 40 1.84 -5.36 -18.59
C GLY A 40 2.00 -6.56 -19.53
N GLY A 41 3.12 -7.26 -19.49
CA GLY A 41 3.44 -8.37 -20.38
C GLY A 41 3.50 -9.73 -19.68
N ARG A 42 2.41 -10.50 -19.83
CA ARG A 42 2.46 -11.97 -20.01
C ARG A 42 2.77 -12.81 -18.75
N GLN A 43 1.71 -13.21 -18.05
CA GLN A 43 1.70 -14.52 -17.39
C GLN A 43 1.71 -15.59 -18.49
N GLN A 44 2.86 -16.24 -18.70
CA GLN A 44 2.89 -17.58 -19.26
C GLN A 44 3.76 -18.44 -18.35
N THR A 45 3.08 -19.41 -17.76
CA THR A 45 3.60 -20.52 -16.97
C THR A 45 4.76 -21.20 -17.69
N GLN A 46 5.88 -21.41 -16.99
CA GLN A 46 6.64 -22.64 -17.14
C GLN A 46 7.53 -22.92 -15.92
N THR A 47 7.29 -24.11 -15.42
CA THR A 47 7.94 -24.84 -14.35
C THR A 47 9.29 -25.39 -14.79
N GLY A 48 10.27 -25.37 -13.88
CA GLY A 48 11.17 -26.50 -13.67
C GLY A 48 12.62 -26.38 -14.16
N GLN A 49 13.49 -27.03 -13.37
CA GLN A 49 14.82 -27.56 -13.66
C GLN A 49 16.04 -26.82 -13.06
N THR A 50 16.31 -27.29 -11.84
CA THR A 50 17.60 -27.69 -11.24
C THR A 50 18.76 -28.07 -12.17
N GLY A 51 19.98 -27.79 -11.67
CA GLY A 51 21.28 -28.38 -12.07
C GLY A 51 22.21 -27.33 -12.70
N GLY A 52 23.44 -27.06 -12.27
CA GLY A 52 24.39 -27.80 -11.45
C GLY A 52 25.72 -27.89 -12.21
N SER A 53 26.72 -27.07 -11.87
CA SER A 53 28.17 -27.23 -12.19
C SER A 53 28.93 -25.91 -12.06
N THR A 54 30.24 -25.83 -11.84
CA THR A 54 31.28 -26.60 -11.14
C THR A 54 32.52 -25.68 -11.10
N ARG A 55 33.31 -25.77 -10.02
CA ARG A 55 34.79 -25.66 -9.94
C ARG A 55 35.57 -24.40 -10.40
N GLY A 56 36.51 -24.01 -9.52
CA GLY A 56 37.76 -23.29 -9.85
C GLY A 56 38.41 -22.62 -8.63
N THR A 57 38.82 -23.34 -7.58
CA THR A 57 40.23 -23.58 -7.17
C THR A 57 41.23 -22.41 -7.26
N GLY A 58 41.82 -22.04 -6.12
CA GLY A 58 43.21 -21.54 -6.05
C GLY A 58 43.59 -20.57 -4.90
N ASN A 59 44.14 -21.13 -3.79
CA ASN A 59 45.34 -20.72 -3.01
C ASN A 59 45.75 -19.22 -2.84
N ARG A 60 46.45 -18.75 -1.79
CA ARG A 60 46.83 -19.12 -0.41
C ARG A 60 47.81 -18.00 0.06
N LYS A 61 47.73 -17.63 1.35
CA LYS A 61 48.82 -17.17 2.26
C LYS A 61 49.36 -15.71 2.24
N ASP A 62 49.10 -15.06 3.38
CA ASP A 62 50.03 -14.46 4.36
C ASP A 62 51.03 -13.36 3.95
N LYS A 63 50.84 -12.14 4.50
CA LYS A 63 51.87 -11.38 5.23
C LYS A 63 51.30 -10.15 5.97
N LYS A 64 51.46 -10.14 7.29
CA LYS A 64 51.51 -8.96 8.20
C LYS A 64 53.02 -8.59 8.38
N PRO A 65 53.45 -7.42 8.92
CA PRO A 65 52.98 -6.85 10.19
C PRO A 65 52.94 -5.30 10.33
N ALA A 66 52.30 -4.86 11.44
CA ALA A 66 52.58 -3.73 12.36
C ALA A 66 52.94 -2.32 11.82
N ALA A 67 52.64 -1.19 12.47
CA ALA A 67 51.79 -0.75 13.57
C ALA A 67 52.05 0.78 13.67
N GLN A 68 51.04 1.63 13.89
CA GLN A 68 51.17 2.78 14.80
C GLN A 68 49.85 3.51 15.04
N SER A 69 49.76 3.98 16.27
CA SER A 69 48.64 4.56 16.99
C SER A 69 48.59 6.07 16.80
N THR A 70 47.43 6.62 16.44
CA THR A 70 47.03 7.97 16.84
C THR A 70 45.54 7.99 17.20
N ARG A 71 45.26 8.50 18.40
CA ARG A 71 43.91 8.79 18.91
C ARG A 71 43.42 10.12 18.33
N SER A 72 42.22 10.15 17.78
CA SER A 72 41.37 11.35 17.80
C SER A 72 39.90 11.01 17.52
N ARG A 73 39.04 11.55 18.38
CA ARG A 73 37.57 11.47 18.34
C ARG A 73 37.05 12.22 17.10
N SER A 74 36.16 11.63 16.30
CA SER A 74 34.91 12.23 15.76
C SER A 74 34.28 11.36 14.67
N SER A 75 32.95 11.44 14.55
CA SER A 75 32.07 10.95 13.47
C SER A 75 31.94 9.44 13.24
N ARG A 76 30.96 8.82 13.95
CA ARG A 76 30.30 7.57 13.53
C ARG A 76 29.52 7.81 12.23
N ALA A 77 30.21 7.73 11.10
CA ALA A 77 29.57 7.42 9.83
C ALA A 77 29.13 5.94 9.88
N ARG A 78 27.85 5.67 9.63
CA ARG A 78 27.31 4.33 9.38
C ARG A 78 28.03 3.77 8.14
N ALA A 79 29.07 2.97 8.37
CA ALA A 79 29.69 2.18 7.32
C ALA A 79 28.63 1.19 6.80
N MET A 80 28.23 1.35 5.55
CA MET A 80 27.42 0.37 4.84
C MET A 80 28.21 -0.94 4.79
N LEU A 81 27.62 -2.03 5.30
CA LEU A 81 28.22 -3.36 5.22
C LEU A 81 28.40 -3.72 3.74
N SER A 82 29.53 -4.34 3.38
CA SER A 82 29.71 -4.83 2.02
C SER A 82 28.68 -5.92 1.72
N PRO A 83 28.25 -6.08 0.45
CA PRO A 83 27.27 -7.09 0.06
C PRO A 83 27.60 -8.49 0.60
N ASP A 84 28.87 -8.89 0.53
CA ASP A 84 29.31 -10.21 0.98
C ASP A 84 29.22 -10.40 2.51
N MET A 85 29.40 -9.33 3.31
CA MET A 85 29.21 -9.41 4.75
C MET A 85 27.73 -9.40 5.14
N PHE A 86 26.89 -8.79 4.32
CA PHE A 86 25.44 -8.81 4.52
C PHE A 86 24.88 -10.21 4.25
N ASP A 87 25.31 -10.85 3.16
CA ASP A 87 24.93 -12.23 2.84
C ASP A 87 25.43 -13.23 3.89
N ALA A 88 26.67 -13.07 4.37
CA ALA A 88 27.20 -13.90 5.46
C ALA A 88 26.38 -13.74 6.77
N LEU A 89 25.88 -12.53 7.05
CA LEU A 89 25.00 -12.26 8.20
C LEU A 89 23.58 -12.82 8.01
N ALA A 90 23.05 -12.74 6.79
CA ALA A 90 21.77 -13.33 6.44
C ALA A 90 21.82 -14.86 6.59
N ASP A 91 22.90 -15.50 6.14
CA ASP A 91 23.15 -16.92 6.32
C ASP A 91 23.35 -17.29 7.80
N GLN A 92 24.00 -16.44 8.58
CA GLN A 92 24.13 -16.63 10.03
C GLN A 92 22.77 -16.57 10.74
N ILE A 93 21.87 -15.69 10.32
CA ILE A 93 20.51 -15.56 10.86
C ILE A 93 19.64 -16.75 10.44
N ALA A 94 19.72 -17.16 9.17
CA ALA A 94 19.00 -18.33 8.65
C ALA A 94 19.42 -19.63 9.37
N ASN A 95 20.72 -19.82 9.58
CA ASN A 95 21.23 -20.97 10.32
C ASN A 95 20.83 -20.94 11.80
N ARG A 96 20.75 -19.76 12.43
CA ARG A 96 20.32 -19.61 13.83
C ARG A 96 18.82 -19.86 14.03
N LEU A 97 18.01 -19.57 13.01
CA LEU A 97 16.58 -19.93 12.97
C LEU A 97 16.39 -21.43 12.71
N LYS A 98 17.21 -22.04 11.85
CA LYS A 98 17.18 -23.48 11.57
C LYS A 98 17.56 -24.32 12.80
N VAL A 99 18.61 -23.93 13.53
CA VAL A 99 19.03 -24.61 14.78
C VAL A 99 18.00 -24.51 15.91
N ARG A 100 17.08 -23.52 15.87
CA ARG A 100 15.97 -23.41 16.83
C ARG A 100 14.75 -24.25 16.47
N MET A 101 14.62 -24.73 15.23
CA MET A 101 13.52 -25.60 14.81
C MET A 101 13.80 -27.09 15.05
N ASP A 102 15.07 -27.49 15.15
CA ASP A 102 15.47 -28.90 15.29
C ASP A 102 15.87 -29.30 16.73
N LYS A 103 15.54 -28.50 17.75
CA LYS A 103 15.86 -28.84 19.16
C LYS A 103 14.63 -29.37 19.90
N PRO A 104 14.47 -30.69 20.09
CA PRO A 104 13.48 -31.22 21.03
C PRO A 104 14.01 -30.99 22.45
N THR A 105 13.38 -30.06 23.17
CA THR A 105 13.53 -29.94 24.62
C THR A 105 12.86 -31.14 25.28
N SER A 106 13.70 -32.03 25.82
CA SER A 106 13.39 -33.00 26.85
C SER A 106 13.18 -32.32 28.22
N ILE A 107 12.59 -33.09 29.15
CA ILE A 107 12.26 -32.83 30.58
C ILE A 107 10.81 -32.32 30.75
N GLU A 108 9.93 -32.86 31.60
CA GLU A 108 9.63 -34.20 32.16
C GLU A 108 8.27 -34.01 32.89
N ASP A 109 7.43 -35.04 32.86
CA ASP A 109 6.30 -35.39 33.75
C ASP A 109 5.39 -34.31 34.37
N THR A 110 4.12 -34.25 33.93
CA THR A 110 3.01 -34.94 34.64
C THR A 110 1.68 -34.90 33.85
N GLY A 111 1.20 -36.09 33.48
CA GLY A 111 -0.21 -36.52 33.44
C GLY A 111 -1.33 -35.64 32.88
N GLY A 112 -1.93 -36.10 31.76
CA GLY A 112 -3.39 -36.28 31.70
C GLY A 112 -4.15 -35.60 30.56
N GLY A 113 -4.73 -36.44 29.68
CA GLY A 113 -6.04 -36.18 29.06
C GLY A 113 -6.03 -35.38 27.76
N GLY A 114 -6.17 -36.09 26.64
CA GLY A 114 -6.29 -35.50 25.31
C GLY A 114 -7.46 -34.53 25.16
N HIS A 115 -7.15 -33.34 24.65
CA HIS A 115 -8.03 -32.57 23.78
C HIS A 115 -7.12 -31.66 22.94
N VAL A 116 -6.83 -32.05 21.69
CA VAL A 116 -6.21 -31.14 20.70
C VAL A 116 -7.28 -30.12 20.33
N SER A 117 -7.47 -29.13 21.20
CA SER A 117 -8.13 -27.89 20.87
C SER A 117 -7.17 -27.09 20.01
N GLN A 118 -7.60 -26.82 18.78
CA GLN A 118 -7.16 -25.74 17.91
C GLN A 118 -6.54 -24.57 18.69
N GLU A 119 -5.22 -24.60 18.88
CA GLU A 119 -4.50 -23.54 19.58
C GLU A 119 -4.49 -22.29 18.69
N SER A 120 -4.85 -21.19 19.34
CA SER A 120 -5.32 -19.93 18.79
C SER A 120 -4.35 -19.25 17.84
N SER A 121 -4.71 -19.20 16.55
CA SER A 121 -4.16 -18.24 15.55
C SER A 121 -4.43 -16.75 15.88
N ILE A 122 -4.86 -16.44 17.12
CA ILE A 122 -5.25 -15.10 17.61
C ILE A 122 -4.26 -14.53 18.63
N ASP A 123 -3.33 -15.33 19.16
CA ASP A 123 -2.33 -14.80 20.11
C ASP A 123 -1.39 -13.75 19.51
N THR A 124 -1.37 -13.62 18.18
CA THR A 124 -0.55 -12.64 17.45
C THR A 124 -1.09 -11.21 17.46
N HIS A 125 -2.31 -10.96 17.96
CA HIS A 125 -2.97 -9.64 17.86
C HIS A 125 -3.27 -8.97 19.21
N LYS A 126 -2.54 -9.36 20.26
CA LYS A 126 -2.66 -8.80 21.61
C LYS A 126 -1.67 -7.65 21.83
N CYS A 127 -2.04 -6.69 22.67
CA CYS A 127 -1.15 -5.62 23.07
C CYS A 127 -0.04 -6.13 23.98
N GLN A 128 1.22 -5.76 23.71
CA GLN A 128 2.35 -6.19 24.52
C GLN A 128 2.40 -5.55 25.92
N VAL A 129 1.59 -4.51 26.18
CA VAL A 129 1.53 -3.82 27.47
C VAL A 129 0.42 -4.39 28.36
N CYS A 130 -0.80 -4.51 27.84
CA CYS A 130 -1.96 -4.97 28.63
C CYS A 130 -2.43 -6.38 28.26
N SER A 131 -1.75 -7.07 27.34
CA SER A 131 -2.09 -8.40 26.81
C SER A 131 -3.52 -8.55 26.27
N SER A 132 -4.24 -7.44 26.14
CA SER A 132 -5.63 -7.40 25.68
C SER A 132 -5.68 -7.42 24.15
N LEU A 133 -6.69 -8.08 23.60
CA LEU A 133 -6.91 -8.12 22.15
C LEU A 133 -7.20 -6.71 21.62
N MET A 134 -6.51 -6.29 20.56
CA MET A 134 -6.57 -4.92 20.06
C MET A 134 -7.87 -4.60 19.26
N VAL A 135 -9.01 -4.69 19.91
CA VAL A 135 -10.33 -4.49 19.28
C VAL A 135 -10.83 -3.05 19.48
N PRO A 136 -11.36 -2.38 18.44
CA PRO A 136 -12.07 -1.10 18.57
C PRO A 136 -13.35 -1.20 19.42
N PRO A 137 -13.79 -0.11 20.09
CA PRO A 137 -13.20 1.23 20.09
C PRO A 137 -12.08 1.45 21.12
N ASP A 138 -12.02 0.63 22.17
CA ASP A 138 -11.20 0.92 23.35
C ASP A 138 -9.74 0.50 23.22
N HIS A 139 -9.47 -0.56 22.45
CA HIS A 139 -8.14 -1.13 22.25
C HIS A 139 -7.67 -1.10 20.79
N ARG A 140 -7.90 0.00 20.06
CA ARG A 140 -7.48 0.08 18.64
C ARG A 140 -5.94 -0.01 18.51
N PRO A 141 -5.42 -0.71 17.48
CA PRO A 141 -3.98 -0.80 17.27
C PRO A 141 -3.41 0.53 16.76
N MET A 142 -2.52 1.12 17.55
CA MET A 142 -1.81 2.37 17.26
C MET A 142 -0.34 2.08 16.95
N LEU A 143 0.11 2.54 15.79
CA LEU A 143 1.49 2.53 15.34
C LEU A 143 2.22 3.77 15.88
N VAL A 144 3.37 3.54 16.52
CA VAL A 144 4.21 4.58 17.10
C VAL A 144 5.28 5.03 16.09
N ILE A 145 5.23 6.29 15.67
CA ILE A 145 6.20 6.86 14.73
C ILE A 145 7.32 7.56 15.53
N PRO A 146 8.60 7.34 15.19
CA PRO A 146 9.13 6.66 14.00
C PRO A 146 9.49 5.17 14.20
N CYS A 147 9.35 4.61 15.40
CA CYS A 147 9.89 3.27 15.71
C CYS A 147 9.11 2.08 15.13
N GLY A 148 7.85 2.27 14.71
CA GLY A 148 7.02 1.24 14.08
C GLY A 148 6.40 0.21 15.03
N HIS A 149 6.59 0.34 16.35
CA HIS A 149 5.93 -0.56 17.31
C HIS A 149 4.43 -0.30 17.38
N THR A 150 3.63 -1.34 17.61
CA THR A 150 2.16 -1.24 17.68
C THR A 150 1.66 -1.59 19.09
N PHE A 151 0.84 -0.71 19.67
CA PHE A 151 0.20 -0.88 20.97
C PHE A 151 -1.27 -0.53 20.91
N CYS A 152 -2.07 -0.88 21.93
CA CYS A 152 -3.47 -0.45 21.93
C CYS A 152 -3.59 1.04 22.30
N THR A 153 -4.67 1.70 21.87
CA THR A 153 -4.99 3.11 22.17
C THR A 153 -4.90 3.44 23.65
N ALA A 154 -5.41 2.56 24.52
CA ALA A 154 -5.38 2.77 25.97
C ALA A 154 -3.95 2.83 26.53
N CYS A 155 -3.02 2.06 25.98
CA CYS A 155 -1.66 1.93 26.52
C CYS A 155 -0.68 3.00 26.01
N VAL A 156 -0.98 3.68 24.90
CA VAL A 156 -0.03 4.62 24.26
C VAL A 156 -0.48 6.08 24.29
N ARG A 157 -1.74 6.35 24.67
CA ARG A 157 -2.32 7.72 24.65
C ARG A 157 -1.65 8.72 25.60
N HIS A 158 -0.93 8.25 26.61
CA HIS A 158 -0.37 9.08 27.68
C HIS A 158 1.15 8.92 27.83
N THR A 159 1.84 8.51 26.78
CA THR A 159 3.28 8.27 26.81
C THR A 159 3.99 9.03 25.70
N ASP A 160 4.95 9.87 26.07
CA ASP A 160 5.80 10.60 25.11
C ASP A 160 6.94 9.73 24.54
N THR A 161 7.11 8.52 25.10
CA THR A 161 8.10 7.52 24.67
C THR A 161 7.44 6.17 24.39
N CYS A 162 7.92 5.47 23.36
CA CYS A 162 7.47 4.15 22.99
C CYS A 162 7.70 3.11 24.13
N PRO A 163 6.67 2.38 24.59
CA PRO A 163 6.82 1.36 25.63
C PRO A 163 7.75 0.19 25.26
N GLY A 164 7.94 -0.07 23.95
CA GLY A 164 8.75 -1.21 23.48
C GLY A 164 10.24 -0.90 23.35
N CYS A 165 10.61 0.31 22.95
CA CYS A 165 12.01 0.66 22.66
C CYS A 165 12.49 1.95 23.34
N GLY A 166 11.62 2.68 24.06
CA GLY A 166 11.97 3.93 24.73
C GLY A 166 12.18 5.14 23.81
N GLN A 167 11.99 5.00 22.50
CA GLN A 167 12.17 6.10 21.55
C GLN A 167 11.05 7.15 21.70
N GLU A 168 11.41 8.44 21.60
CA GLU A 168 10.45 9.55 21.61
C GLU A 168 9.42 9.41 20.46
N VAL A 169 8.16 9.65 20.80
CA VAL A 169 7.02 9.54 19.89
C VAL A 169 6.83 10.85 19.16
N SER A 170 7.00 10.85 17.83
CA SER A 170 6.68 12.03 17.01
C SER A 170 5.18 12.13 16.72
N SER A 171 4.54 10.98 16.50
CA SER A 171 3.12 10.89 16.20
C SER A 171 2.59 9.47 16.39
N LEU A 172 1.27 9.36 16.56
CA LEU A 172 0.55 8.12 16.70
C LEU A 172 -0.46 7.99 15.57
N THR A 173 -0.42 6.89 14.83
CA THR A 173 -1.32 6.62 13.71
C THR A 173 -2.00 5.27 13.91
N CYS A 174 -3.29 5.16 13.60
CA CYS A 174 -3.98 3.88 13.69
C CYS A 174 -3.44 2.92 12.62
N ASN A 175 -3.08 1.69 13.00
CA ASN A 175 -2.70 0.63 12.07
C ASN A 175 -3.97 0.03 11.45
N ILE A 176 -4.45 0.65 10.37
CA ILE A 176 -5.71 0.30 9.71
C ILE A 176 -5.71 -1.17 9.23
N MET A 177 -4.59 -1.64 8.68
CA MET A 177 -4.45 -3.02 8.20
C MET A 177 -4.64 -4.02 9.36
N LEU A 178 -3.95 -3.78 10.48
CA LEU A 178 -4.08 -4.65 11.65
C LEU A 178 -5.48 -4.58 12.24
N GLN A 179 -6.09 -3.39 12.28
CA GLN A 179 -7.47 -3.22 12.72
C GLN A 179 -8.46 -4.02 11.85
N GLN A 180 -8.31 -4.02 10.53
CA GLN A 180 -9.16 -4.79 9.61
C GLN A 180 -9.04 -6.30 9.86
N ILE A 181 -7.81 -6.82 9.99
CA ILE A 181 -7.56 -8.25 10.28
C ILE A 181 -8.22 -8.65 11.60
N ILE A 182 -8.08 -7.83 12.64
CA ILE A 182 -8.67 -8.09 13.96
C ILE A 182 -10.20 -8.11 13.91
N VAL A 183 -10.81 -7.14 13.21
CA VAL A 183 -12.26 -7.04 13.07
C VAL A 183 -12.81 -8.21 12.25
N GLU A 184 -12.15 -8.57 11.14
CA GLU A 184 -12.56 -9.69 10.29
C GLU A 184 -12.50 -11.02 11.06
N ASN A 185 -11.42 -11.27 11.80
CA ASN A 185 -11.28 -12.46 12.64
C ASN A 185 -12.32 -12.50 13.77
N LYS A 186 -12.65 -11.36 14.39
CA LYS A 186 -13.71 -11.28 15.40
C LYS A 186 -15.08 -11.61 14.80
N ASN A 187 -15.37 -11.16 13.59
CA ASN A 187 -16.64 -11.41 12.91
C ASN A 187 -16.80 -12.88 12.50
N LYS A 188 -15.71 -13.57 12.10
CA LYS A 188 -15.71 -15.01 11.83
C LYS A 188 -15.98 -15.87 13.08
N ARG A 189 -15.74 -15.33 14.28
CA ARG A 189 -15.93 -16.02 15.56
C ARG A 189 -17.24 -15.73 16.28
N LYS A 190 -18.05 -14.76 15.85
CA LYS A 190 -19.39 -14.62 16.43
C LYS A 190 -20.19 -15.87 16.04
N PRO A 191 -20.62 -16.74 16.98
CA PRO A 191 -21.60 -17.76 16.66
C PRO A 191 -22.83 -17.02 16.16
N LYS A 192 -23.36 -17.44 15.00
CA LYS A 192 -24.70 -17.04 14.58
C LYS A 192 -25.63 -17.47 15.72
N THR A 193 -26.07 -16.54 16.55
CA THR A 193 -27.16 -16.77 17.51
C THR A 193 -28.42 -17.00 16.70
N ARG A 194 -28.57 -18.25 16.28
CA ARG A 194 -29.82 -18.82 15.82
C ARG A 194 -30.51 -19.25 17.10
N GLU A 195 -31.46 -18.45 17.57
CA GLU A 195 -32.45 -18.91 18.54
C GLU A 195 -33.07 -20.19 17.96
N HIS A 196 -32.72 -21.32 18.57
CA HIS A 196 -33.40 -22.59 18.37
C HIS A 196 -34.21 -22.82 19.64
N SER A 197 -35.52 -22.61 19.54
CA SER A 197 -36.45 -23.49 20.24
C SER A 197 -36.33 -24.88 19.61
N ASN A 198 -35.88 -25.81 20.43
CA ASN A 198 -35.71 -27.24 20.17
C ASN A 198 -36.84 -27.86 19.32
N ILE A 199 -36.48 -28.43 18.16
CA ILE A 199 -37.01 -29.74 17.74
C ILE A 199 -35.86 -30.55 17.14
N HIS A 200 -35.54 -31.63 17.82
CA HIS A 200 -34.55 -32.63 17.44
C HIS A 200 -35.13 -33.51 16.33
N ILE A 201 -34.68 -33.34 15.08
CA ILE A 201 -34.94 -34.30 14.00
C ILE A 201 -33.59 -34.77 13.47
N SER A 202 -33.30 -36.04 13.76
CA SER A 202 -32.14 -36.78 13.30
C SER A 202 -32.05 -36.76 11.77
N SER A 203 -30.90 -36.33 11.26
CA SER A 203 -30.55 -36.38 9.85
C SER A 203 -30.50 -37.82 9.36
N ALA A 204 -31.47 -38.19 8.52
CA ALA A 204 -31.25 -39.18 7.46
C ALA A 204 -31.03 -38.40 6.17
N ASN A 205 -29.80 -38.48 5.65
CA ASN A 205 -29.42 -38.01 4.32
C ASN A 205 -30.37 -38.58 3.26
N HIS A 206 -31.21 -37.73 2.69
CA HIS A 206 -31.85 -38.05 1.40
C HIS A 206 -31.46 -36.99 0.39
N THR A 207 -30.34 -37.26 -0.30
CA THR A 207 -29.95 -36.58 -1.52
C THR A 207 -31.10 -36.68 -2.52
N TYR A 208 -31.71 -35.55 -2.84
CA TYR A 208 -32.73 -35.43 -3.87
C TYR A 208 -32.09 -35.72 -5.23
N ALA A 209 -32.38 -36.89 -5.79
CA ALA A 209 -31.93 -37.31 -7.11
C ALA A 209 -33.07 -37.07 -8.14
N PRO A 210 -33.00 -36.01 -8.97
CA PRO A 210 -34.10 -35.65 -9.87
C PRO A 210 -34.27 -36.61 -11.07
N GLN A 211 -33.41 -37.62 -11.21
CA GLN A 211 -33.44 -38.58 -12.34
C GLN A 211 -34.53 -39.66 -12.24
N LYS A 212 -35.31 -39.76 -11.15
CA LYS A 212 -36.36 -40.79 -11.02
C LYS A 212 -37.74 -40.39 -11.56
N TYR A 213 -37.90 -39.18 -12.09
CA TYR A 213 -39.18 -38.69 -12.66
C TYR A 213 -39.16 -38.46 -14.18
N SER A 214 -38.07 -38.81 -14.88
CA SER A 214 -37.99 -38.71 -16.35
C SER A 214 -38.39 -40.03 -17.03
N GLY A 215 -39.61 -40.50 -16.76
CA GLY A 215 -40.17 -41.70 -17.37
C GLY A 215 -41.65 -41.48 -17.69
N GLY A 216 -41.94 -40.61 -18.66
CA GLY A 216 -43.32 -40.31 -19.06
C GLY A 216 -43.33 -39.46 -20.32
N THR A 217 -43.59 -40.13 -21.44
CA THR A 217 -43.69 -39.60 -22.80
C THR A 217 -44.55 -38.34 -22.91
N SER A 218 -43.96 -37.23 -23.34
CA SER A 218 -44.70 -36.15 -24.02
C SER A 218 -44.14 -35.99 -25.43
N ARG A 219 -44.91 -36.56 -26.35
CA ARG A 219 -44.81 -36.41 -27.80
C ARG A 219 -45.43 -35.06 -28.13
N PHE A 220 -44.62 -34.01 -28.21
CA PHE A 220 -44.98 -32.77 -28.89
C PHE A 220 -43.89 -32.43 -29.90
N ASP A 221 -44.33 -32.29 -31.13
CA ASP A 221 -43.54 -32.21 -32.35
C ASP A 221 -43.08 -30.77 -32.64
N SER A 222 -41.91 -30.67 -33.31
CA SER A 222 -41.51 -29.58 -34.23
C SER A 222 -41.11 -28.21 -33.61
N LEU A 223 -39.94 -27.59 -33.86
CA LEU A 223 -39.02 -27.57 -35.02
C LEU A 223 -37.56 -27.20 -34.63
N SER A 224 -36.63 -27.54 -35.54
CA SER A 224 -35.23 -27.05 -35.70
C SER A 224 -34.15 -27.74 -34.84
N GLU A 225 -32.98 -28.18 -35.33
CA GLU A 225 -32.42 -28.47 -36.65
C GLU A 225 -31.19 -29.38 -36.43
N LYS A 226 -31.03 -30.39 -37.30
CA LYS A 226 -29.77 -31.00 -37.78
C LYS A 226 -28.59 -31.13 -36.79
N ASN A 227 -28.28 -32.36 -36.38
CA ASN A 227 -27.07 -33.04 -36.90
C ASN A 227 -27.02 -34.54 -36.56
N LYS A 228 -26.59 -35.28 -37.59
CA LYS A 228 -26.44 -36.74 -37.66
C LYS A 228 -25.10 -37.15 -37.06
N THR A 229 -25.05 -38.26 -36.31
CA THR A 229 -24.23 -39.46 -36.59
C THR A 229 -24.42 -40.54 -35.51
N ALA A 230 -24.99 -41.67 -35.93
CA ALA A 230 -24.79 -43.00 -35.33
C ALA A 230 -23.54 -43.64 -36.00
N PRO A 231 -23.00 -44.84 -35.66
CA PRO A 231 -23.57 -46.01 -34.96
C PRO A 231 -22.64 -46.54 -33.82
N SER A 232 -22.88 -47.60 -33.03
CA SER A 232 -23.11 -48.99 -33.44
C SER A 232 -23.31 -49.91 -32.22
N SER A 233 -24.30 -50.79 -32.33
CA SER A 233 -24.29 -52.23 -31.99
C SER A 233 -23.42 -52.78 -30.83
N VAL A 234 -24.07 -53.30 -29.78
CA VAL A 234 -23.76 -54.63 -29.24
C VAL A 234 -25.06 -55.35 -28.86
N LYS A 235 -25.31 -56.46 -29.56
CA LYS A 235 -26.28 -57.51 -29.22
C LYS A 235 -25.68 -58.43 -28.16
N LYS A 236 -26.50 -58.91 -27.20
CA LYS A 236 -26.59 -60.30 -26.67
C LYS A 236 -27.48 -60.27 -25.42
N ARG A 237 -28.69 -60.83 -25.46
CA ARG A 237 -29.12 -62.24 -25.47
C ARG A 237 -29.53 -62.69 -24.05
N ASP A 238 -30.82 -63.02 -23.96
CA ASP A 238 -31.42 -64.17 -23.28
C ASP A 238 -30.90 -64.57 -21.90
N SER A 239 -31.76 -64.39 -20.90
CA SER A 239 -31.98 -65.42 -19.89
C SER A 239 -33.36 -65.22 -19.27
N GLY A 240 -34.27 -66.11 -19.62
CA GLY A 240 -35.61 -66.16 -19.05
C GLY A 240 -35.57 -66.59 -17.59
N TYR A 241 -36.39 -65.95 -16.78
CA TYR A 241 -36.93 -66.58 -15.59
C TYR A 241 -38.42 -66.22 -15.49
N ARG A 242 -39.25 -67.21 -15.83
CA ARG A 242 -40.68 -67.23 -15.52
C ARG A 242 -40.82 -67.22 -14.00
N GLY A 243 -41.13 -66.05 -13.45
CA GLY A 243 -41.65 -65.91 -12.10
C GLY A 243 -43.14 -65.58 -12.18
N ASP A 244 -43.97 -66.62 -12.18
CA ASP A 244 -45.41 -66.55 -11.91
C ASP A 244 -45.63 -66.06 -10.47
N GLY A 245 -45.40 -64.76 -10.26
CA GLY A 245 -45.59 -64.05 -9.00
C GLY A 245 -46.87 -63.24 -9.08
N LYS A 246 -47.99 -63.92 -8.78
CA LYS A 246 -49.32 -63.37 -8.48
C LYS A 246 -49.27 -61.88 -8.16
N HIS A 247 -49.57 -61.04 -9.15
CA HIS A 247 -49.88 -59.62 -8.99
C HIS A 247 -51.17 -59.54 -8.16
N LYS A 248 -51.03 -59.68 -6.83
CA LYS A 248 -52.09 -59.38 -5.88
C LYS A 248 -52.42 -57.92 -6.09
N SER A 249 -53.58 -57.71 -6.66
CA SER A 249 -54.28 -56.45 -6.78
C SER A 249 -54.27 -55.74 -5.42
N TYR A 250 -53.29 -54.87 -5.22
CA TYR A 250 -53.41 -53.75 -4.30
C TYR A 250 -54.29 -52.70 -5.01
N HIS A 251 -55.59 -52.96 -5.11
CA HIS A 251 -56.58 -51.89 -5.11
C HIS A 251 -56.66 -51.30 -3.69
N GLY A 252 -55.50 -50.88 -3.16
CA GLY A 252 -55.43 -49.98 -2.03
C GLY A 252 -55.93 -48.61 -2.50
N ASN A 253 -56.71 -47.95 -1.65
CA ASN A 253 -57.48 -46.75 -1.94
C ASN A 253 -56.67 -45.69 -2.72
N ARG A 254 -56.81 -45.69 -4.05
CA ARG A 254 -56.21 -44.69 -4.95
C ARG A 254 -56.60 -43.25 -4.56
N GLY A 255 -57.75 -43.08 -3.90
CA GLY A 255 -58.19 -41.82 -3.31
C GLY A 255 -57.31 -41.34 -2.16
N GLU A 256 -56.87 -42.23 -1.26
CA GLU A 256 -55.99 -41.89 -0.13
C GLU A 256 -54.63 -41.38 -0.63
N ASP A 257 -54.05 -42.02 -1.65
CA ASP A 257 -52.80 -41.57 -2.29
C ASP A 257 -52.91 -40.15 -2.89
N TYR A 258 -54.06 -39.81 -3.48
CA TYR A 258 -54.27 -38.46 -4.04
C TYR A 258 -54.45 -37.42 -2.93
N VAL A 259 -55.10 -37.78 -1.82
CA VAL A 259 -55.23 -36.91 -0.64
C VAL A 259 -53.87 -36.64 -0.01
N GLU A 260 -53.03 -37.66 0.16
CA GLU A 260 -51.68 -37.50 0.71
C GLU A 260 -50.79 -36.64 -0.21
N LYS A 261 -50.86 -36.85 -1.54
CA LYS A 261 -50.14 -36.03 -2.53
C LYS A 261 -50.62 -34.59 -2.52
N TYR A 262 -51.94 -34.36 -2.46
CA TYR A 262 -52.51 -33.02 -2.38
C TYR A 262 -52.01 -32.32 -1.12
N HIS A 263 -52.10 -32.97 0.04
CA HIS A 263 -51.62 -32.40 1.30
C HIS A 263 -50.11 -32.07 1.25
N THR A 264 -49.29 -32.98 0.72
CA THR A 264 -47.84 -32.75 0.55
C THR A 264 -47.55 -31.56 -0.37
N LEU A 265 -48.29 -31.42 -1.47
CA LEU A 265 -48.14 -30.30 -2.39
C LEU A 265 -48.59 -28.99 -1.73
N THR A 266 -49.68 -28.99 -0.98
CA THR A 266 -50.15 -27.83 -0.21
C THR A 266 -49.08 -27.35 0.76
N MET A 267 -48.52 -28.23 1.60
CA MET A 267 -47.44 -27.87 2.51
C MET A 267 -46.22 -27.31 1.77
N ARG A 268 -45.88 -27.87 0.60
CA ARG A 268 -44.78 -27.36 -0.22
C ARG A 268 -45.07 -25.98 -0.80
N CYS A 269 -46.30 -25.71 -1.24
CA CYS A 269 -46.71 -24.40 -1.72
C CYS A 269 -46.58 -23.37 -0.59
N GLU A 270 -47.07 -23.67 0.60
CA GLU A 270 -46.97 -22.78 1.77
C GLU A 270 -45.50 -22.45 2.11
N VAL A 271 -44.61 -23.46 2.12
CA VAL A 271 -43.18 -23.23 2.35
C VAL A 271 -42.59 -22.32 1.26
N LEU A 272 -42.89 -22.59 -0.01
CA LEU A 272 -42.38 -21.77 -1.12
C LEU A 272 -42.92 -20.35 -1.11
N GLU A 273 -44.16 -20.13 -0.68
CA GLU A 273 -44.75 -18.80 -0.50
C GLU A 273 -44.02 -18.02 0.58
N THR A 274 -43.75 -18.63 1.75
CA THR A 274 -42.98 -17.99 2.81
C THR A 274 -41.53 -17.68 2.38
N GLU A 275 -40.90 -18.58 1.62
CA GLU A 275 -39.57 -18.33 1.05
C GLU A 275 -39.59 -17.18 0.04
N ALA A 276 -40.60 -17.12 -0.83
CA ALA A 276 -40.77 -16.05 -1.81
C ALA A 276 -40.94 -14.70 -1.12
N ASP A 277 -41.75 -14.62 -0.06
CA ASP A 277 -41.94 -13.38 0.70
C ASP A 277 -40.65 -12.96 1.44
N GLY A 278 -39.93 -13.92 2.02
CA GLY A 278 -38.61 -13.64 2.62
C GLY A 278 -37.56 -13.18 1.59
N ILE A 279 -37.65 -13.63 0.34
CA ILE A 279 -36.81 -13.13 -0.76
C ILE A 279 -37.20 -11.70 -1.14
N LYS A 280 -38.51 -11.40 -1.25
CA LYS A 280 -38.99 -10.03 -1.56
C LYS A 280 -38.54 -9.02 -0.52
N GLU A 281 -38.65 -9.35 0.77
CA GLU A 281 -38.18 -8.48 1.86
C GLU A 281 -36.68 -8.21 1.75
N LYS A 282 -35.88 -9.26 1.51
CA LYS A 282 -34.43 -9.11 1.28
C LYS A 282 -34.14 -8.23 0.06
N MET A 283 -34.87 -8.40 -1.04
CA MET A 283 -34.73 -7.55 -2.22
C MET A 283 -35.03 -6.08 -1.89
N GLU A 284 -36.07 -5.80 -1.13
CA GLU A 284 -36.41 -4.44 -0.70
C GLU A 284 -35.31 -3.82 0.19
N THR A 285 -34.76 -4.58 1.14
CA THR A 285 -33.66 -4.10 1.99
C THR A 285 -32.40 -3.77 1.19
N VAL A 286 -32.05 -4.62 0.21
CA VAL A 286 -30.91 -4.39 -0.68
C VAL A 286 -31.16 -3.18 -1.58
N ALA A 287 -32.39 -3.00 -2.10
CA ALA A 287 -32.75 -1.83 -2.89
C ALA A 287 -32.59 -0.52 -2.08
N LYS A 288 -33.05 -0.50 -0.83
CA LYS A 288 -32.87 0.65 0.09
C LYS A 288 -31.41 0.90 0.45
N GLN A 289 -30.58 -0.13 0.52
CA GLN A 289 -29.13 0.05 0.69
C GLN A 289 -28.52 0.66 -0.57
N LEU A 290 -28.85 0.12 -1.74
CA LEU A 290 -28.35 0.59 -3.02
C LEU A 290 -28.66 2.07 -3.24
N GLU A 291 -29.88 2.52 -2.93
CA GLU A 291 -30.26 3.93 -3.04
C GLU A 291 -29.44 4.83 -2.10
N ARG A 292 -29.15 4.38 -0.88
CA ARG A 292 -28.30 5.12 0.06
C ARG A 292 -26.87 5.24 -0.43
N GLU A 293 -26.30 4.16 -0.96
CA GLU A 293 -24.95 4.19 -1.54
C GLU A 293 -24.90 5.09 -2.78
N GLN A 294 -25.91 5.04 -3.65
CA GLN A 294 -26.00 5.94 -4.81
C GLN A 294 -26.04 7.42 -4.40
N LYS A 295 -26.79 7.77 -3.34
CA LYS A 295 -26.81 9.13 -2.80
C LYS A 295 -25.45 9.55 -2.23
N GLN A 296 -24.73 8.63 -1.58
CA GLN A 296 -23.38 8.90 -1.08
C GLN A 296 -22.40 9.14 -2.22
N VAL A 297 -22.43 8.30 -3.26
CA VAL A 297 -21.59 8.47 -4.47
C VAL A 297 -21.84 9.82 -5.12
N ALA A 298 -23.10 10.20 -5.35
CA ALA A 298 -23.45 11.50 -5.92
C ALA A 298 -22.98 12.68 -5.04
N GLY A 299 -23.03 12.52 -3.72
CA GLY A 299 -22.49 13.51 -2.78
C GLY A 299 -20.98 13.68 -2.90
N ILE A 300 -20.24 12.58 -3.03
CA ILE A 300 -18.79 12.57 -3.22
C ILE A 300 -18.43 13.20 -4.57
N GLU A 301 -19.13 12.85 -5.66
CA GLU A 301 -18.90 13.43 -6.99
C GLU A 301 -19.01 14.96 -6.97
N LYS A 302 -20.02 15.52 -6.28
CA LYS A 302 -20.17 16.96 -6.13
C LYS A 302 -19.03 17.60 -5.32
N GLN A 303 -18.52 16.91 -4.30
CA GLN A 303 -17.36 17.37 -3.54
C GLN A 303 -16.09 17.35 -4.39
N GLU A 304 -15.88 16.30 -5.19
CA GLU A 304 -14.77 16.21 -6.12
C GLU A 304 -14.80 17.34 -7.16
N GLU A 305 -15.97 17.64 -7.72
CA GLU A 305 -16.14 18.76 -8.65
C GLU A 305 -15.77 20.10 -8.01
N SER A 306 -16.24 20.34 -6.78
CA SER A 306 -15.91 21.56 -6.04
C SER A 306 -14.39 21.69 -5.76
N LEU A 307 -13.73 20.59 -5.41
CA LEU A 307 -12.28 20.58 -5.19
C LEU A 307 -11.51 20.79 -6.50
N ARG A 308 -11.98 20.23 -7.62
CA ARG A 308 -11.37 20.45 -8.95
C ARG A 308 -11.43 21.93 -9.35
N GLU A 309 -12.53 22.61 -9.09
CA GLU A 309 -12.64 24.05 -9.38
C GLU A 309 -11.71 24.88 -8.48
N GLN A 310 -11.57 24.52 -7.20
CA GLN A 310 -10.59 25.17 -6.31
C GLN A 310 -9.15 25.01 -6.78
N ILE A 311 -8.78 23.81 -7.24
CA ILE A 311 -7.45 23.54 -7.82
C ILE A 311 -7.21 24.46 -9.01
N LYS A 312 -8.18 24.55 -9.93
CA LYS A 312 -8.09 25.41 -11.12
C LYS A 312 -7.88 26.88 -10.75
N MET A 313 -8.65 27.42 -9.79
CA MET A 313 -8.46 28.80 -9.31
C MET A 313 -7.08 29.04 -8.71
N LEU A 314 -6.53 28.06 -7.97
CA LEU A 314 -5.19 28.15 -7.40
C LEU A 314 -4.11 28.11 -8.47
N GLU A 315 -4.27 27.28 -9.50
CA GLU A 315 -3.37 27.23 -10.65
C GLU A 315 -3.35 28.56 -11.42
N GLU A 316 -4.51 29.16 -11.66
CA GLU A 316 -4.62 30.49 -12.29
C GLU A 316 -3.89 31.57 -11.47
N LYS A 317 -4.04 31.55 -10.13
CA LYS A 317 -3.33 32.46 -9.23
C LYS A 317 -1.82 32.25 -9.26
N ILE A 318 -1.35 31.00 -9.30
CA ILE A 318 0.07 30.69 -9.42
C ILE A 318 0.63 31.25 -10.74
N ASN A 319 -0.09 31.04 -11.85
CA ASN A 319 0.34 31.54 -13.16
C ASN A 319 0.41 33.08 -13.18
N SER A 320 -0.57 33.78 -12.59
CA SER A 320 -0.53 35.24 -12.46
C SER A 320 0.67 35.71 -11.64
N LEU A 321 0.96 35.07 -10.50
CA LEU A 321 2.13 35.41 -9.67
C LEU A 321 3.45 35.13 -10.38
N GLN A 322 3.52 34.08 -11.20
CA GLN A 322 4.70 33.78 -12.02
C GLN A 322 4.94 34.87 -13.06
N SER A 323 3.89 35.29 -13.79
CA SER A 323 3.99 36.39 -14.75
C SER A 323 4.42 37.70 -14.08
N HIS A 324 3.89 38.01 -12.89
CA HIS A 324 4.34 39.18 -12.12
C HIS A 324 5.81 39.07 -11.71
N LYS A 325 6.26 37.89 -11.27
CA LYS A 325 7.65 37.65 -10.92
C LYS A 325 8.57 37.87 -12.12
N GLU A 326 8.20 37.37 -13.30
CA GLU A 326 8.93 37.58 -14.55
C GLU A 326 9.03 39.08 -14.86
N GLY A 327 7.91 39.81 -14.80
CA GLY A 327 7.93 41.27 -14.99
C GLY A 327 8.83 42.00 -14.00
N TYR A 328 8.90 41.57 -12.74
CA TYR A 328 9.83 42.16 -11.78
C TYR A 328 11.30 41.84 -12.09
N ILE A 329 11.60 40.65 -12.59
CA ILE A 329 12.95 40.29 -13.04
C ILE A 329 13.37 41.22 -14.19
N ASP A 330 12.51 41.40 -15.20
CA ASP A 330 12.79 42.30 -16.33
C ASP A 330 13.04 43.74 -15.85
N THR A 331 12.26 44.24 -14.89
CA THR A 331 12.49 45.58 -14.32
C THR A 331 13.79 45.69 -13.54
N CYS A 332 14.22 44.62 -12.87
CA CYS A 332 15.51 44.59 -12.18
C CYS A 332 16.66 44.63 -13.19
N ASP A 333 16.58 43.83 -14.25
CA ASP A 333 17.60 43.78 -15.31
C ASP A 333 17.75 45.15 -16.00
N GLU A 334 16.64 45.83 -16.28
CA GLU A 334 16.63 47.20 -16.83
C GLU A 334 17.32 48.20 -15.89
N LEU A 335 16.98 48.17 -14.59
CA LEU A 335 17.59 49.05 -13.59
C LEU A 335 19.09 48.76 -13.39
N GLU A 336 19.50 47.49 -13.45
CA GLU A 336 20.91 47.10 -13.41
C GLU A 336 21.65 47.63 -14.64
N GLY A 337 21.05 47.57 -15.83
CA GLY A 337 21.57 48.18 -17.05
C GLY A 337 21.72 49.70 -16.93
N GLN A 338 20.72 50.38 -16.39
CA GLN A 338 20.78 51.83 -16.14
C GLN A 338 21.88 52.19 -15.13
N HIS A 339 21.99 51.43 -14.04
CA HIS A 339 23.04 51.60 -13.03
C HIS A 339 24.43 51.45 -13.65
N PHE A 340 24.65 50.41 -14.48
CA PHE A 340 25.91 50.20 -15.19
C PHE A 340 26.26 51.38 -16.11
N ASN A 341 25.28 51.88 -16.87
CA ASN A 341 25.48 53.03 -17.75
C ASN A 341 25.85 54.30 -16.98
N LEU A 342 25.20 54.56 -15.85
CA LEU A 342 25.51 55.71 -14.99
C LEU A 342 26.89 55.56 -14.34
N ALA A 343 27.26 54.38 -13.89
CA ALA A 343 28.59 54.10 -13.33
C ALA A 343 29.69 54.33 -14.37
N SER A 344 29.48 53.89 -15.62
CA SER A 344 30.41 54.13 -16.73
C SER A 344 30.57 55.63 -17.04
N LYS A 345 29.45 56.37 -17.09
CA LYS A 345 29.49 57.84 -17.26
C LYS A 345 30.22 58.53 -16.13
N LEU A 346 29.99 58.12 -14.88
CA LEU A 346 30.68 58.67 -13.72
C LEU A 346 32.20 58.46 -13.83
N SER A 347 32.64 57.25 -14.20
CA SER A 347 34.06 56.95 -14.43
C SER A 347 34.68 57.88 -15.47
N MET A 348 34.01 58.15 -16.59
CA MET A 348 34.50 59.09 -17.60
C MET A 348 34.61 60.53 -17.07
N VAL A 349 33.66 60.96 -16.23
CA VAL A 349 33.70 62.28 -15.59
C VAL A 349 34.84 62.36 -14.57
N GLU A 350 35.06 61.30 -13.78
CA GLU A 350 36.16 61.22 -12.82
C GLU A 350 37.52 61.28 -13.52
N ASP A 351 37.72 60.54 -14.62
CA ASP A 351 38.95 60.58 -15.41
C ASP A 351 39.22 61.96 -16.01
N THR A 352 38.18 62.61 -16.55
CA THR A 352 38.30 63.96 -17.12
C THR A 352 38.59 65.01 -16.04
N LEU A 353 37.93 64.93 -14.88
CA LEU A 353 38.23 65.78 -13.73
C LEU A 353 39.65 65.59 -13.23
N GLN A 354 40.14 64.35 -13.17
CA GLN A 354 41.53 64.07 -12.77
C GLN A 354 42.52 64.69 -13.76
N SER A 355 42.28 64.55 -15.07
CA SER A 355 43.11 65.17 -16.12
C SER A 355 43.15 66.70 -15.98
N LEU A 356 41.98 67.34 -15.83
CA LEU A 356 41.90 68.80 -15.67
C LEU A 356 42.55 69.28 -14.37
N THR A 357 42.44 68.52 -13.28
CA THR A 357 43.09 68.83 -12.00
C THR A 357 44.61 68.83 -12.16
N LEU A 358 45.18 67.83 -12.85
CA LEU A 358 46.61 67.76 -13.14
C LEU A 358 47.08 68.92 -14.03
N GLU A 359 46.29 69.29 -15.04
CA GLU A 359 46.60 70.44 -15.90
C GLU A 359 46.55 71.77 -15.14
N ARG A 360 45.51 71.97 -14.32
CA ARG A 360 45.39 73.14 -13.43
C ARG A 360 46.60 73.25 -12.50
N ASP A 361 47.00 72.14 -11.87
CA ASP A 361 48.15 72.10 -10.97
C ASP A 361 49.46 72.41 -11.69
N LYS A 362 49.63 71.91 -12.92
CA LYS A 362 50.76 72.24 -13.78
C LYS A 362 50.82 73.73 -14.10
N VAL A 363 49.70 74.34 -14.49
CA VAL A 363 49.62 75.78 -14.79
C VAL A 363 49.94 76.61 -13.55
N ARG A 364 49.40 76.22 -12.38
CA ARG A 364 49.68 76.85 -11.09
C ARG A 364 51.19 76.87 -10.77
N ILE A 365 51.88 75.73 -10.95
CA ILE A 365 53.34 75.64 -10.76
C ILE A 365 54.10 76.52 -11.76
N LEU A 366 53.71 76.52 -13.03
CA LEU A 366 54.35 77.33 -14.07
C LEU A 366 54.19 78.83 -13.81
N ALA A 367 53.00 79.28 -13.39
CA ALA A 367 52.74 80.67 -13.04
C ALA A 367 53.59 81.11 -11.84
N HIS A 368 53.64 80.30 -10.78
CA HIS A 368 54.45 80.57 -9.59
C HIS A 368 55.95 80.66 -9.90
N ASN A 369 56.46 79.81 -10.81
CA ASN A 369 57.86 79.86 -11.26
C ASN A 369 58.17 81.11 -12.12
N PHE A 370 57.18 81.65 -12.83
CA PHE A 370 57.35 82.83 -13.68
C PHE A 370 57.36 84.12 -12.85
N ASP A 371 56.44 84.24 -11.89
CA ASP A 371 56.37 85.35 -10.95
C ASP A 371 55.87 84.83 -9.58
N PRO A 372 56.76 84.72 -8.57
CA PRO A 372 56.39 84.23 -7.24
C PRO A 372 55.35 85.10 -6.53
N SER A 373 55.12 86.34 -6.99
CA SER A 373 54.13 87.24 -6.41
C SER A 373 52.69 86.94 -6.87
N ILE A 374 52.51 86.15 -7.94
CA ILE A 374 51.20 85.68 -8.39
C ILE A 374 50.80 84.47 -7.53
N ASN A 375 50.09 84.72 -6.43
CA ASN A 375 49.55 83.65 -5.59
C ASN A 375 48.16 83.23 -6.09
N ILE A 376 48.09 82.11 -6.81
CA ILE A 376 46.85 81.47 -7.25
C ILE A 376 46.46 80.45 -6.17
N GLU A 377 46.04 80.94 -5.01
CA GLU A 377 45.36 80.09 -4.01
C GLU A 377 43.85 80.19 -4.21
N ASP A 378 43.18 79.05 -3.97
CA ASP A 378 41.84 78.70 -4.46
C ASP A 378 40.74 79.73 -4.12
N ASP A 379 40.14 80.31 -5.16
CA ASP A 379 38.79 80.93 -5.15
C ASP A 379 37.81 80.04 -5.92
#